data_AF-A0AAW9KAZ5-F1
#
_entry.id   AF-A0AAW9KAZ5-F1
#
_cell.length_a   1.000
_cell.length_b   1.000
_cell.length_c   1.000
_cell.angle_alpha   90.00
_cell.angle_beta   90.00
_cell.angle_gamma   90.00
#
_symmetry.space_group_name_H-M   'P 1'
#
loop_
_entity.id
_entity.type
_entity.pdbx_description
1 polymer ?
#
loop_
_entity_poly.entity_id
_entity_poly.type
_entity_poly.pdbx_seq_one_letter_code
_entity_poly.pdbx_strand_id
1 'polypeptide(L)' 'MFEFLESGDKKETRTWTGPDIQEAIKRLNPEQRRAVEATDGPLLIMAGAGSGKTRVLTHRIAYIIANRKAAPWS' A
#
# COMPACT_ATOMS: atom_id res chain seq x y z
N MET A 1 -50.99 -1.54 2.60
CA MET A 1 -50.61 -0.36 1.80
C MET A 1 -49.63 0.47 2.61
N PHE A 2 -48.35 0.20 2.40
CA PHE A 2 -47.22 1.10 2.64
C PHE A 2 -46.21 0.64 1.58
N GLU A 3 -46.23 1.30 0.43
CA GLU A 3 -45.27 1.05 -0.65
C GLU A 3 -43.94 1.70 -0.26
N PHE A 4 -42.98 0.86 0.11
CA PHE A 4 -41.59 1.27 0.23
C PHE A 4 -41.02 1.30 -1.19
N LEU A 5 -40.81 2.50 -1.73
CA LEU A 5 -40.23 2.76 -3.04
C LEU A 5 -38.89 2.02 -3.18
N GLU A 6 -38.85 1.01 -4.04
CA GLU A 6 -37.61 0.46 -4.59
C GLU A 6 -36.96 1.52 -5.49
N SER A 7 -36.20 2.43 -4.88
CA SER A 7 -35.21 3.22 -5.62
C SER A 7 -34.03 2.29 -5.92
N GLY A 8 -34.01 1.77 -7.15
CA GLY A 8 -32.97 0.90 -7.66
C GLY A 8 -31.62 1.60 -7.70
N ASP A 9 -30.85 1.48 -6.63
CA ASP A 9 -29.41 1.70 -6.66
C ASP A 9 -28.75 0.33 -6.90
N LYS A 10 -28.22 0.14 -8.11
CA LYS A 10 -27.57 -1.09 -8.53
C LYS A 10 -26.47 -1.39 -7.52
N LYS A 11 -26.44 -2.61 -6.95
CA LYS A 11 -25.32 -3.08 -6.13
C LYS A 11 -24.08 -3.20 -7.00
N GLU A 12 -23.42 -2.08 -7.23
CA GLU A 12 -22.10 -2.04 -7.82
C GLU A 12 -21.17 -2.64 -6.77
N THR A 13 -20.82 -3.92 -6.94
CA THR A 13 -19.72 -4.56 -6.24
C THR A 13 -18.46 -3.81 -6.62
N ARG A 14 -18.20 -2.71 -5.91
CA ARG A 14 -17.00 -1.91 -6.07
C ARG A 14 -15.86 -2.79 -5.56
N THR A 15 -15.31 -3.61 -6.43
CA THR A 15 -14.05 -4.30 -6.17
C THR A 15 -13.06 -3.19 -5.90
N TRP A 16 -12.69 -3.02 -4.62
CA TRP A 16 -11.60 -2.14 -4.27
C TRP A 16 -10.32 -2.76 -4.82
N THR A 17 -9.99 -2.39 -6.05
CA THR A 17 -8.65 -2.55 -6.58
C THR A 17 -7.85 -1.43 -5.94
N GLY A 18 -7.32 -1.68 -4.74
CA GLY A 18 -6.43 -0.74 -4.08
C GLY A 18 -5.34 -0.24 -5.05
N PRO A 19 -4.69 0.90 -4.76
CA PRO A 19 -3.63 1.41 -5.63
C PRO A 19 -2.58 0.32 -5.85
N ASP A 20 -2.21 0.08 -7.11
CA ASP A 20 -1.13 -0.83 -7.43
C ASP A 20 0.13 -0.40 -6.66
N ILE A 21 0.68 -1.33 -5.89
CA ILE A 21 1.86 -1.07 -5.06
C ILE A 21 3.04 -0.60 -5.93
N GLN A 22 3.10 -1.05 -7.18
CA GLN A 22 4.12 -0.61 -8.14
C GLN A 22 3.96 0.88 -8.47
N GLU A 23 2.74 1.36 -8.67
CA GLU A 23 2.46 2.79 -8.86
C GLU A 23 2.79 3.62 -7.61
N ALA A 24 2.52 3.08 -6.42
CA ALA A 24 2.83 3.78 -5.18
C ALA A 24 4.35 4.01 -5.00
N ILE A 25 5.17 3.01 -5.30
CA ILE A 25 6.63 3.10 -5.14
C ILE A 25 7.32 3.86 -6.29
N LYS A 26 6.71 3.97 -7.48
CA LYS A 26 7.24 4.76 -8.61
C LYS A 26 7.48 6.24 -8.27
N ARG A 27 6.72 6.79 -7.31
CA ARG A 27 6.82 8.20 -6.87
C ARG A 27 7.93 8.43 -5.83
N LEU A 28 8.63 7.39 -5.40
CA LEU A 28 9.77 7.49 -4.49
C LEU A 28 11.03 7.84 -5.28
N ASN A 29 11.98 8.49 -4.62
CA ASN A 29 13.31 8.63 -5.22
C ASN A 29 14.01 7.26 -5.30
N PRO A 30 15.09 7.12 -6.10
CA PRO A 30 15.74 5.83 -6.30
C PRO A 30 16.18 5.13 -5.01
N GLU A 31 16.73 5.86 -4.02
CA GLU A 31 17.17 5.26 -2.76
C GLU A 31 16.01 4.77 -1.89
N GLN A 32 14.96 5.57 -1.81
CA GLN A 32 13.74 5.21 -1.09
C GLN A 32 13.08 3.98 -1.71
N ARG A 33 13.05 3.91 -3.06
CA ARG A 33 12.52 2.75 -3.78
C ARG A 33 13.37 1.50 -3.52
N ARG A 34 14.71 1.60 -3.61
CA ARG A 34 15.62 0.51 -3.27
C ARG A 34 15.39 -0.01 -1.85
N ALA A 35 15.20 0.89 -0.89
CA ALA A 35 14.91 0.52 0.49
C ALA A 35 13.57 -0.21 0.66
N VAL A 36 12.55 0.13 -0.15
CA VAL A 36 11.25 -0.56 -0.16
C VAL A 36 11.36 -1.95 -0.79
N GLU A 37 12.11 -2.09 -1.88
CA GLU A 37 12.28 -3.36 -2.61
C GLU A 37 13.22 -4.34 -1.88
N ALA A 38 14.14 -3.84 -1.06
CA ALA A 38 15.02 -4.63 -0.20
C ALA A 38 14.22 -5.35 0.92
N THR A 39 13.81 -6.58 0.59
CA THR A 39 12.87 -7.38 1.39
C THR A 39 13.51 -8.63 2.01
N ASP A 40 14.74 -8.95 1.63
CA ASP A 40 15.46 -10.12 2.13
C ASP A 40 16.58 -9.69 3.08
N GLY A 41 16.65 -10.33 4.26
CA GLY A 41 17.65 -10.03 5.29
C GLY A 41 17.41 -8.70 6.05
N PRO A 42 18.28 -8.39 7.03
CA PRO A 42 18.22 -7.13 7.77
C PRO A 42 18.65 -5.95 6.87
N LEU A 43 17.95 -4.81 6.99
CA LEU A 43 18.22 -3.60 6.23
C LEU A 43 18.45 -2.41 7.16
N LEU A 44 19.58 -1.73 7.01
CA LEU A 44 19.90 -0.47 7.70
C LEU A 44 19.67 0.71 6.75
N ILE A 45 18.86 1.68 7.17
CA ILE A 45 18.61 2.92 6.43
C ILE A 45 19.10 4.09 7.28
N MET A 46 20.17 4.75 6.86
CA MET A 46 20.65 5.98 7.49
C MET A 46 20.14 7.20 6.74
N ALA A 47 19.33 8.04 7.41
CA ALA A 47 18.78 9.23 6.78
C ALA A 47 18.49 10.37 7.77
N GLY A 48 18.79 11.60 7.36
CA GLY A 48 18.57 12.82 8.13
C GLY A 48 17.09 13.16 8.42
N ALA A 49 16.83 14.24 9.15
CA ALA A 49 15.47 14.74 9.35
C ALA A 49 14.81 15.11 8.02
N GLY A 50 13.49 14.93 7.90
CA GLY A 50 12.74 15.30 6.68
C GLY A 50 12.96 14.41 5.44
N SER A 51 13.84 13.40 5.50
CA SER A 51 14.17 12.53 4.35
C SER A 51 13.08 11.52 3.95
N GLY A 52 11.93 11.53 4.63
CA GLY A 52 10.81 10.63 4.33
C GLY A 52 10.92 9.22 4.94
N LYS A 53 11.67 9.03 6.04
CA LYS A 53 11.81 7.72 6.73
C LYS A 53 10.47 7.01 6.98
N THR A 54 9.48 7.71 7.54
CA THR A 54 8.14 7.15 7.77
C THR A 54 7.46 6.73 6.47
N ARG A 55 7.56 7.56 5.42
CA ARG A 55 7.01 7.24 4.10
C ARG A 55 7.62 5.98 3.52
N VAL A 56 8.94 5.82 3.63
CA VAL A 56 9.67 4.62 3.19
C VAL A 56 9.19 3.39 3.97
N LEU A 57 9.09 3.47 5.30
CA LEU A 57 8.62 2.35 6.13
C LEU A 57 7.19 1.94 5.76
N THR A 58 6.28 2.89 5.59
CA THR A 58 4.89 2.58 5.19
C THR A 58 4.83 1.89 3.83
N HIS A 59 5.56 2.41 2.83
CA HIS A 59 5.60 1.78 1.50
C HIS A 59 6.24 0.40 1.55
N ARG A 60 7.26 0.20 2.39
CA ARG A 60 7.93 -1.10 2.58
C ARG A 60 6.99 -2.15 3.17
N ILE A 61 6.23 -1.81 4.21
CA ILE A 61 5.24 -2.72 4.80
C ILE A 61 4.17 -3.09 3.75
N ALA A 62 3.63 -2.09 3.06
CA ALA A 62 2.66 -2.32 2.00
C ALA A 62 3.22 -3.20 0.88
N TYR A 63 4.49 -2.99 0.49
CA TYR A 63 5.19 -3.79 -0.52
C TYR A 63 5.39 -5.24 -0.12
N ILE A 64 5.77 -5.50 1.14
CA ILE A 64 5.93 -6.86 1.66
C ILE A 64 4.59 -7.61 1.64
N ILE A 65 3.50 -6.97 2.10
CA ILE A 65 2.16 -7.56 2.11
C ILE A 65 1.66 -7.81 0.68
N ALA A 66 1.79 -6.82 -0.21
CA ALA A 66 1.33 -6.93 -1.59
C ALA A 66 2.05 -8.05 -2.37
N ASN A 67 3.33 -8.25 -2.09
CA ASN A 67 4.13 -9.32 -2.69
C ASN A 67 4.03 -10.67 -1.93
N ARG A 68 3.05 -10.80 -1.02
CA ARG A 68 2.79 -12.02 -0.24
C ARG A 68 4.00 -12.54 0.54
N LYS A 69 4.91 -11.63 0.96
CA LYS A 69 6.07 -11.97 1.80
C LYS A 69 5.73 -11.97 3.30
N ALA A 70 4.61 -11.36 3.71
CA ALA A 70 4.06 -11.45 5.06
C ALA A 70 2.54 -11.28 5.04
N ALA A 71 1.85 -11.85 6.03
CA ALA A 71 0.43 -11.59 6.25
C ALA A 71 0.26 -10.28 7.06
N PRO A 72 -0.81 -9.50 6.83
CA PRO A 72 -1.04 -8.25 7.55
C PRO A 72 -1.40 -8.42 9.04
N TRP A 73 -1.68 -9.65 9.48
CA TRP A 73 -2.02 -10.00 10.87
C TRP A 73 -0.94 -10.85 11.55
N SER A 74 0.21 -11.08 10.90
CA SER A 74 1.32 -11.87 11.44
C SER A 74 2.01 -11.18 12.62
#